data_AF-A0A0N1DVE4-F1
#
_entry.id   AF-A0A0N1DVE4-F1
#
_cell.length_a   1.000
_cell.length_b   1.000
_cell.length_c   1.000
_cell.angle_alpha   90.00
_cell.angle_beta   90.00
_cell.angle_gamma   90.00
#
_symmetry.space_group_name_H-M   'P 1'
#
loop_
_entity.id
_entity.type
_entity.pdbx_description
1 polymer ?
#
loop_
_entity_poly.entity_id
_entity_poly.type
_entity_poly.pdbx_seq_one_letter_code
_entity_poly.pdbx_strand_id
1 'polypeptide(L)'
;MKINYYYFIALLFAFSAKGQYSSSVFTHSSTYSSNGEFKIISHSYDDKFPTDRGFSQVFNISYSKDSLLYTIPRSFDLDENSKNFFLFISKDGKKIAYFSSTNYYDDKSTDKAVMIYENGQLHKKYSFEEFTDCDSKKEKCGLFFNTQQLIDYKKSNGSLLTLKQGTSDEDSYLIDNFIFNKNDSIYVIDARKKVIIYDLNNVNLAPIKRNFDDIYPQIKLLRKNKNSYITSIKSPNKYINDFESEINGEKLSETISKIHQLKFVPINTPEFYKYHLYKIEISGYLTKNGSFDIENFKIDDHLDKDKILHYIRQTKFKSDFLPKEVDQFYFNYFFGGYRNPDDKIAENITLKQKQKREDDFKKRLSLSEIDGIYIPKNMKECMSELDKTLNYESRLELENPKQYSDFNGHMGGLGMWIRNNWGINGGSRLLQYFKDRNLGNKRGENDSISGIIIYNYIQWLKGDKNIWKEWEKQNPTQLK
;
A
#
# COMPACT_ATOMS: atom_id res chain seq x y z
N MET A 1 30.94 2.58 53.59
CA MET A 1 30.59 3.26 52.31
C MET A 1 30.69 2.30 51.12
N LYS A 2 29.87 1.22 51.10
CA LYS A 2 29.91 0.17 50.04
C LYS A 2 28.52 -0.45 49.76
N ILE A 3 27.43 0.20 50.18
CA ILE A 3 26.06 -0.33 50.04
C ILE A 3 25.24 0.41 48.96
N ASN A 4 25.71 1.55 48.46
CA ASN A 4 24.95 2.36 47.49
C ASN A 4 25.23 2.08 46.00
N TYR A 5 26.16 1.17 45.65
CA TYR A 5 26.48 0.90 44.25
C TYR A 5 25.58 -0.18 43.62
N TYR A 6 25.08 -1.14 44.42
CA TYR A 6 24.22 -2.22 43.91
C TYR A 6 22.80 -1.76 43.58
N TYR A 7 22.26 -0.76 44.31
CA TYR A 7 20.94 -0.21 44.00
C TYR A 7 20.92 0.63 42.72
N PHE A 8 22.04 1.25 42.34
CA PHE A 8 22.12 2.06 41.11
C PHE A 8 22.24 1.17 39.85
N ILE A 9 22.90 0.01 39.96
CA ILE A 9 22.96 -0.97 38.88
C ILE A 9 21.62 -1.70 38.71
N ALA A 10 20.91 -2.01 39.80
CA ALA A 10 19.57 -2.60 39.74
C ALA A 10 18.53 -1.64 39.10
N LEU A 11 18.66 -0.33 39.30
CA LEU A 11 17.80 0.67 38.66
C LEU A 11 18.10 0.86 37.17
N LEU A 12 19.35 0.66 36.72
CA LEU A 12 19.70 0.68 35.30
C LEU A 12 19.20 -0.56 34.55
N PHE A 13 19.13 -1.72 35.20
CA PHE A 13 18.51 -2.92 34.62
C PHE A 13 16.96 -2.91 34.68
N ALA A 14 16.35 -2.17 35.61
CA ALA A 14 14.89 -1.99 35.64
C ALA A 14 14.36 -1.13 34.48
N PHE A 15 15.22 -0.35 33.81
CA PHE A 15 14.85 0.37 32.58
C PHE A 15 15.01 -0.47 31.30
N SER A 16 15.63 -1.65 31.36
CA SER A 16 15.78 -2.56 30.23
C SER A 16 14.58 -3.49 30.03
N ALA A 17 13.64 -3.53 30.98
CA ALA A 17 12.44 -4.38 30.94
C ALA A 17 11.17 -3.63 30.47
N LYS A 18 11.30 -2.43 29.88
CA LYS A 18 10.19 -1.85 29.12
C LYS A 18 10.23 -2.46 27.73
N GLY A 19 9.37 -3.47 27.53
CA GLY A 19 9.05 -4.00 26.21
C GLY A 19 8.88 -2.85 25.22
N GLN A 20 9.45 -3.02 24.02
CA GLN A 20 9.40 -2.02 22.97
C GLN A 20 7.94 -1.69 22.65
N TYR A 21 7.43 -0.60 23.24
CA TYR A 21 6.07 -0.15 22.98
C TYR A 21 5.93 0.15 21.50
N SER A 22 5.05 -0.60 20.83
CA SER A 22 4.63 -0.28 19.48
C SER A 22 3.87 1.06 19.48
N SER A 23 4.24 1.96 18.58
CA SER A 23 3.38 3.09 18.20
C SER A 23 2.41 2.73 17.07
N SER A 24 2.56 1.55 16.45
CA SER A 24 1.60 1.10 15.44
C SER A 24 0.31 0.62 16.08
N VAL A 25 -0.77 0.92 15.39
CA VAL A 25 -2.12 0.55 15.76
C VAL A 25 -2.76 -0.12 14.56
N PHE A 26 -3.69 -1.03 14.82
CA PHE A 26 -4.54 -1.58 13.78
C PHE A 26 -6.00 -1.21 14.06
N THR A 27 -6.79 -1.27 12.99
CA THR A 27 -8.16 -0.77 12.99
C THR A 27 -9.12 -1.83 13.51
N HIS A 28 -9.94 -1.40 14.46
CA HIS A 28 -11.20 -2.05 14.80
C HIS A 28 -12.32 -1.11 14.39
N SER A 29 -13.26 -1.61 13.58
CA SER A 29 -14.36 -0.78 13.10
C SER A 29 -15.71 -1.44 13.33
N SER A 30 -16.69 -0.64 13.69
CA SER A 30 -18.09 -1.05 13.72
C SER A 30 -18.90 -0.21 12.75
N THR A 31 -19.83 -0.83 12.04
CA THR A 31 -20.79 -0.12 11.18
C THR A 31 -22.20 -0.63 11.44
N TYR A 32 -23.18 0.27 11.48
CA TYR A 32 -24.58 -0.03 11.78
C TYR A 32 -25.45 0.10 10.54
N SER A 33 -26.46 -0.76 10.44
CA SER A 33 -27.51 -0.66 9.41
C SER A 33 -28.35 0.60 9.61
N SER A 34 -29.03 1.04 8.54
CA SER A 34 -29.81 2.29 8.58
C SER A 34 -31.02 2.26 9.54
N ASN A 35 -31.52 1.08 9.89
CA ASN A 35 -32.55 0.87 10.93
C ASN A 35 -31.97 0.64 12.33
N GLY A 36 -30.63 0.55 12.48
CA GLY A 36 -29.98 0.32 13.78
C GLY A 36 -30.13 -1.09 14.35
N GLU A 37 -30.73 -2.03 13.60
CA GLU A 37 -31.00 -3.40 14.04
C GLU A 37 -29.84 -4.37 13.80
N PHE A 38 -28.87 -3.98 12.98
CA PHE A 38 -27.74 -4.81 12.60
C PHE A 38 -26.44 -4.03 12.70
N LYS A 39 -25.36 -4.73 13.05
CA LYS A 39 -24.01 -4.17 13.01
C LYS A 39 -23.02 -5.16 12.42
N ILE A 40 -21.99 -4.65 11.76
CA ILE A 40 -20.78 -5.39 11.40
C ILE A 40 -19.63 -4.88 12.26
N ILE A 41 -18.82 -5.80 12.75
CA ILE A 41 -17.58 -5.52 13.46
C ILE A 41 -16.44 -6.11 12.65
N SER A 42 -15.42 -5.30 12.32
CA SER A 42 -14.26 -5.72 11.53
C SER A 42 -13.00 -5.65 12.38
N HIS A 43 -12.14 -6.66 12.23
CA HIS A 43 -10.86 -6.77 12.91
C HIS A 43 -9.76 -7.05 11.88
N SER A 44 -8.75 -6.20 11.82
CA SER A 44 -7.56 -6.43 10.99
C SER A 44 -6.55 -7.33 11.71
N TYR A 45 -5.87 -8.19 10.95
CA TYR A 45 -4.81 -9.07 11.47
C TYR A 45 -3.41 -8.48 11.33
N ASP A 46 -3.25 -7.28 10.78
CA ASP A 46 -1.96 -6.57 10.73
C ASP A 46 -2.15 -5.09 11.06
N ASP A 47 -1.02 -4.38 11.17
CA ASP A 47 -0.96 -2.92 11.30
C ASP A 47 -0.75 -2.22 9.94
N LYS A 48 -0.96 -2.93 8.82
CA LYS A 48 -0.97 -2.33 7.50
C LYS A 48 -2.34 -1.71 7.26
N PHE A 49 -2.35 -0.54 6.64
CA PHE A 49 -3.58 0.11 6.24
C PHE A 49 -3.40 0.74 4.85
N PRO A 50 -4.28 0.46 3.87
CA PRO A 50 -5.37 -0.50 3.98
C PRO A 50 -4.88 -1.97 3.85
N THR A 51 -5.64 -2.92 4.41
CA THR A 51 -5.48 -4.38 4.43
C THR A 51 -6.85 -5.08 4.31
N ASP A 52 -6.90 -6.24 3.67
CA ASP A 52 -8.05 -7.14 3.72
C ASP A 52 -7.83 -8.28 4.73
N ARG A 53 -6.61 -8.43 5.27
CA ARG A 53 -6.27 -9.46 6.26
C ARG A 53 -7.03 -9.22 7.54
N GLY A 54 -7.90 -10.15 7.90
CA GLY A 54 -8.75 -10.00 9.06
C GLY A 54 -10.02 -10.82 8.95
N PHE A 55 -10.98 -10.46 9.79
CA PHE A 55 -12.33 -11.01 9.72
C PHE A 55 -13.35 -9.94 10.11
N SER A 56 -14.58 -10.13 9.65
CA SER A 56 -15.70 -9.29 10.01
C SER A 56 -16.90 -10.14 10.42
N GLN A 57 -17.60 -9.73 11.46
CA GLN A 57 -18.75 -10.44 12.01
C GLN A 57 -19.98 -9.57 11.95
N VAL A 58 -21.09 -10.11 11.43
CA VAL A 58 -22.37 -9.41 11.34
C VAL A 58 -23.30 -9.93 12.42
N PHE A 59 -23.89 -9.01 13.18
CA PHE A 59 -24.77 -9.30 14.29
C PHE A 59 -26.14 -8.68 14.08
N ASN A 60 -27.18 -9.38 14.52
CA ASN A 60 -28.48 -8.80 14.83
C ASN A 60 -28.44 -8.31 16.29
N ILE A 61 -28.74 -7.03 16.50
CA ILE A 61 -28.72 -6.34 17.79
C ILE A 61 -30.10 -5.84 18.23
N SER A 62 -31.16 -6.34 17.59
CA SER A 62 -32.55 -5.96 17.92
C SER A 62 -33.03 -6.51 19.27
N TYR A 63 -32.32 -7.50 19.81
CA TYR A 63 -32.65 -8.19 21.06
C TYR A 63 -31.62 -7.89 22.15
N SER A 64 -31.94 -8.25 23.40
CA SER A 64 -31.08 -8.01 24.57
C SER A 64 -29.68 -8.65 24.50
N LYS A 65 -29.47 -9.60 23.59
CA LYS A 65 -28.18 -10.22 23.31
C LYS A 65 -27.92 -10.22 21.81
N ASP A 66 -26.75 -9.71 21.43
CA ASP A 66 -26.26 -9.77 20.06
C ASP A 66 -26.24 -11.22 19.55
N SER A 67 -26.84 -11.43 18.37
CA SER A 67 -26.86 -12.73 17.69
C SER A 67 -25.99 -12.68 16.44
N LEU A 68 -24.93 -13.48 16.40
CA LEU A 68 -24.05 -13.61 15.23
C LEU A 68 -24.85 -14.23 14.07
N LEU A 69 -24.90 -13.54 12.93
CA LEU A 69 -25.55 -14.02 11.72
C LEU A 69 -24.58 -14.79 10.83
N TYR A 70 -23.42 -14.19 10.54
CA TYR A 70 -22.38 -14.77 9.72
C TYR A 70 -21.05 -14.03 9.89
N THR A 71 -19.98 -14.66 9.41
CA THR A 71 -18.62 -14.12 9.38
C THR A 71 -18.18 -13.95 7.93
N ILE A 72 -17.41 -12.91 7.66
CA ILE A 72 -16.72 -12.65 6.39
C ILE A 72 -15.22 -12.77 6.68
N PRO A 73 -14.45 -13.60 5.94
CA PRO A 73 -13.02 -13.83 6.18
C PRO A 73 -12.15 -12.70 5.62
N ARG A 74 -12.46 -11.46 5.98
CA ARG A 74 -11.65 -10.26 5.70
C ARG A 74 -11.96 -9.13 6.68
N SER A 75 -11.05 -8.18 6.81
CA SER A 75 -11.35 -6.89 7.42
C SER A 75 -12.00 -5.92 6.42
N PHE A 76 -12.84 -5.02 6.92
CA PHE A 76 -13.28 -3.83 6.21
C PHE A 76 -12.67 -2.60 6.86
N ASP A 77 -11.61 -2.12 6.23
CA ASP A 77 -10.92 -0.93 6.68
C ASP A 77 -11.77 0.31 6.48
N LEU A 78 -11.82 1.11 7.53
CA LEU A 78 -12.44 2.41 7.56
C LEU A 78 -11.45 3.38 8.18
N ASP A 79 -11.47 4.63 7.73
CA ASP A 79 -10.66 5.70 8.29
C ASP A 79 -11.53 6.96 8.38
N GLU A 80 -11.60 7.55 9.57
CA GLU A 80 -12.42 8.74 9.82
C GLU A 80 -11.86 9.97 9.07
N ASN A 81 -10.55 9.98 8.79
CA ASN A 81 -9.86 11.11 8.17
C ASN A 81 -9.78 10.97 6.65
N SER A 82 -9.62 9.76 6.12
CA SER A 82 -9.64 9.55 4.68
C SER A 82 -11.06 9.32 4.16
N LYS A 83 -11.47 10.18 3.23
CA LYS A 83 -12.75 10.10 2.50
C LYS A 83 -12.73 8.98 1.45
N ASN A 84 -12.08 7.87 1.75
CA ASN A 84 -11.67 6.86 0.77
C ASN A 84 -12.32 5.50 0.97
N PHE A 85 -12.88 5.20 2.15
CA PHE A 85 -13.45 3.90 2.47
C PHE A 85 -14.83 4.02 3.11
N PHE A 86 -15.82 3.27 2.60
CA PHE A 86 -17.18 3.30 3.11
C PHE A 86 -17.77 1.89 3.15
N LEU A 87 -18.50 1.60 4.23
CA LEU A 87 -19.15 0.32 4.46
C LEU A 87 -20.63 0.56 4.75
N PHE A 88 -21.49 -0.25 4.16
CA PHE A 88 -22.94 -0.18 4.35
C PHE A 88 -23.50 -1.58 4.58
N ILE A 89 -24.52 -1.66 5.45
CA ILE A 89 -25.28 -2.87 5.76
C ILE A 89 -26.73 -2.64 5.36
N SER A 90 -27.34 -3.61 4.70
CA SER A 90 -28.78 -3.61 4.43
C SER A 90 -29.61 -3.66 5.71
N LYS A 91 -30.86 -3.20 5.65
CA LYS A 91 -31.78 -3.25 6.79
C LYS A 91 -32.11 -4.65 7.29
N ASP A 92 -31.93 -5.69 6.47
CA ASP A 92 -32.13 -7.09 6.87
C ASP A 92 -30.82 -7.75 7.38
N GLY A 93 -29.71 -7.02 7.39
CA GLY A 93 -28.41 -7.50 7.80
C GLY A 93 -27.77 -8.52 6.85
N LYS A 94 -28.39 -8.88 5.73
CA LYS A 94 -27.90 -9.95 4.85
C LYS A 94 -26.86 -9.47 3.83
N LYS A 95 -26.85 -8.17 3.51
CA LYS A 95 -26.02 -7.63 2.44
C LYS A 95 -25.11 -6.53 2.93
N ILE A 96 -23.89 -6.56 2.45
CA ILE A 96 -22.84 -5.60 2.78
C ILE A 96 -22.32 -5.01 1.48
N ALA A 97 -22.16 -3.70 1.42
CA ALA A 97 -21.45 -3.04 0.34
C ALA A 97 -20.27 -2.24 0.88
N TYR A 98 -19.11 -2.49 0.29
CA TYR A 98 -17.86 -1.82 0.63
C TYR A 98 -17.34 -1.06 -0.59
N PHE A 99 -16.97 0.20 -0.38
CA PHE A 99 -16.47 1.11 -1.39
C PHE A 99 -15.09 1.59 -0.98
N SER A 100 -14.09 1.45 -1.87
CA SER A 100 -12.72 1.93 -1.69
C SER A 100 -12.28 2.70 -2.93
N SER A 101 -11.63 3.85 -2.73
CA SER A 101 -10.97 4.62 -3.81
C SER A 101 -9.45 4.46 -3.84
N THR A 102 -8.90 3.62 -2.95
CA THR A 102 -7.45 3.35 -2.90
C THR A 102 -7.17 1.87 -3.11
N ASN A 103 -6.01 1.58 -3.70
CA ASN A 103 -5.53 0.22 -3.87
C ASN A 103 -4.82 -0.25 -2.59
N TYR A 104 -5.00 -1.52 -2.25
CA TYR A 104 -4.28 -2.17 -1.17
C TYR A 104 -2.78 -2.29 -1.52
N TYR A 105 -1.89 -1.97 -0.58
CA TYR A 105 -0.43 -1.87 -0.79
C TYR A 105 0.24 -3.15 -1.33
N ASP A 106 -0.40 -4.31 -1.20
CA ASP A 106 0.25 -5.62 -1.36
C ASP A 106 -0.44 -6.54 -2.37
N ASP A 107 -1.42 -6.07 -3.15
CA ASP A 107 -2.12 -6.97 -4.07
C ASP A 107 -2.01 -6.52 -5.54
N LYS A 108 -1.75 -7.50 -6.39
CA LYS A 108 -1.92 -7.47 -7.85
C LYS A 108 -3.41 -7.28 -8.23
N SER A 109 -4.30 -7.05 -7.26
CA SER A 109 -5.71 -6.72 -7.44
C SER A 109 -5.92 -5.20 -7.61
N THR A 110 -5.41 -4.62 -8.68
CA THR A 110 -5.60 -3.20 -9.02
C THR A 110 -7.01 -2.80 -9.44
N ASP A 111 -8.03 -3.67 -9.33
CA ASP A 111 -9.23 -3.50 -10.16
C ASP A 111 -10.55 -3.43 -9.39
N LYS A 112 -10.61 -3.33 -8.05
CA LYS A 112 -11.91 -3.50 -7.35
C LYS A 112 -12.19 -2.41 -6.31
N ALA A 113 -12.96 -1.43 -6.75
CA ALA A 113 -13.36 -0.28 -5.97
C ALA A 113 -14.66 -0.51 -5.20
N VAL A 114 -15.52 -1.43 -5.66
CA VAL A 114 -16.81 -1.75 -5.02
C VAL A 114 -16.96 -3.25 -4.84
N MET A 115 -17.30 -3.69 -3.64
CA MET A 115 -17.51 -5.10 -3.30
C MET A 115 -18.82 -5.29 -2.56
N ILE A 116 -19.61 -6.27 -3.01
CA ILE A 116 -20.94 -6.58 -2.50
C ILE A 116 -20.92 -8.00 -1.96
N TYR A 117 -21.31 -8.17 -0.71
CA TYR A 117 -21.43 -9.46 -0.04
C TYR A 117 -22.90 -9.76 0.25
N GLU A 118 -23.24 -11.04 0.21
CA GLU A 118 -24.54 -11.57 0.62
C GLU A 118 -24.33 -12.80 1.52
N ASN A 119 -24.90 -12.77 2.72
CA ASN A 119 -24.81 -13.84 3.74
C ASN A 119 -23.36 -14.31 3.98
N GLY A 120 -22.41 -13.38 4.06
CA GLY A 120 -21.02 -13.66 4.34
C GLY A 120 -20.14 -13.94 3.10
N GLN A 121 -20.73 -14.13 1.93
CA GLN A 121 -20.02 -14.49 0.71
C GLN A 121 -19.93 -13.31 -0.26
N LEU A 122 -18.78 -13.18 -0.95
CA LEU A 122 -18.61 -12.17 -1.99
C LEU A 122 -19.55 -12.49 -3.16
N HIS A 123 -20.51 -11.62 -3.42
CA HIS A 123 -21.52 -11.78 -4.47
C HIS A 123 -21.12 -11.06 -5.76
N LYS A 124 -20.70 -9.80 -5.66
CA LYS A 124 -20.27 -8.98 -6.81
C LYS A 124 -19.08 -8.10 -6.47
N LYS A 125 -18.32 -7.77 -7.50
CA LYS A 125 -17.18 -6.85 -7.45
C LYS A 125 -17.22 -5.97 -8.70
N TYR A 126 -16.85 -4.71 -8.56
CA TYR A 126 -16.72 -3.77 -9.67
C TYR A 126 -15.41 -3.00 -9.55
N SER A 127 -14.73 -2.80 -10.67
CA SER A 127 -13.76 -1.72 -10.79
C SER A 127 -14.46 -0.36 -10.69
N PHE A 128 -13.71 0.72 -10.43
CA PHE A 128 -14.33 2.04 -10.46
C PHE A 128 -14.84 2.36 -11.87
N GLU A 129 -14.16 1.94 -12.94
CA GLU A 129 -14.60 2.13 -14.32
C GLU A 129 -15.87 1.35 -14.63
N GLU A 130 -15.99 0.10 -14.18
CA GLU A 130 -17.20 -0.72 -14.34
C GLU A 130 -18.39 -0.13 -13.57
N PHE A 131 -18.14 0.33 -12.34
CA PHE A 131 -19.19 0.87 -11.48
C PHE A 131 -19.67 2.25 -11.94
N THR A 132 -18.75 3.11 -12.33
CA THR A 132 -19.04 4.50 -12.74
C THR A 132 -19.34 4.62 -14.23
N ASP A 133 -18.92 3.65 -15.06
CA ASP A 133 -18.97 3.71 -16.53
C ASP A 133 -18.19 4.93 -17.04
N CYS A 134 -16.91 4.93 -16.67
CA CYS A 134 -15.96 5.99 -16.97
C CYS A 134 -14.79 5.42 -17.76
N ASP A 135 -14.31 6.17 -18.75
CA ASP A 135 -13.16 5.80 -19.57
C ASP A 135 -11.95 6.65 -19.16
N SER A 136 -11.05 6.08 -18.32
CA SER A 136 -9.89 6.81 -17.78
C SER A 136 -8.86 7.23 -18.83
N LYS A 137 -9.01 6.77 -20.08
CA LYS A 137 -8.18 7.22 -21.21
C LYS A 137 -8.72 8.50 -21.84
N LYS A 138 -10.01 8.80 -21.67
CA LYS A 138 -10.70 9.92 -22.32
C LYS A 138 -11.16 11.01 -21.36
N GLU A 139 -11.44 10.66 -20.11
CA GLU A 139 -12.03 11.58 -19.15
C GLU A 139 -11.51 11.37 -17.73
N LYS A 140 -11.85 12.32 -16.86
CA LYS A 140 -11.53 12.28 -15.43
C LYS A 140 -12.38 11.21 -14.76
N CYS A 141 -11.75 10.23 -14.11
CA CYS A 141 -12.43 9.10 -13.49
C CYS A 141 -12.04 8.92 -12.04
N GLY A 142 -13.03 8.71 -11.20
CA GLY A 142 -12.83 8.39 -9.79
C GLY A 142 -14.15 8.01 -9.15
N LEU A 143 -14.10 7.04 -8.23
CA LEU A 143 -15.30 6.53 -7.57
C LEU A 143 -16.04 7.62 -6.77
N PHE A 144 -15.31 8.58 -6.21
CA PHE A 144 -15.86 9.65 -5.40
C PHE A 144 -15.52 11.02 -5.96
N PHE A 145 -16.44 11.96 -5.75
CA PHE A 145 -16.22 13.36 -6.01
C PHE A 145 -15.06 13.90 -5.17
N ASN A 146 -14.12 14.60 -5.82
CA ASN A 146 -12.97 15.17 -5.12
C ASN A 146 -13.38 16.44 -4.36
N THR A 147 -13.70 16.30 -3.07
CA THR A 147 -14.07 17.43 -2.21
C THR A 147 -12.90 18.35 -1.88
N GLN A 148 -11.65 17.89 -2.03
CA GLN A 148 -10.46 18.70 -1.69
C GLN A 148 -10.34 19.94 -2.57
N GLN A 149 -10.88 19.88 -3.80
CA GLN A 149 -10.89 21.03 -4.71
C GLN A 149 -11.75 22.20 -4.21
N LEU A 150 -12.66 21.96 -3.26
CA LEU A 150 -13.55 22.96 -2.66
C LEU A 150 -12.95 23.64 -1.43
N ILE A 151 -11.88 23.07 -0.86
CA ILE A 151 -11.29 23.54 0.40
C ILE A 151 -10.22 24.61 0.13
N ASP A 152 -10.28 25.71 0.88
CA ASP A 152 -9.22 26.72 0.97
C ASP A 152 -8.26 26.34 2.11
N TYR A 153 -7.22 25.58 1.76
CA TYR A 153 -6.20 25.15 2.73
C TYR A 153 -5.38 26.29 3.32
N LYS A 154 -5.32 27.48 2.68
CA LYS A 154 -4.57 28.63 3.24
C LYS A 154 -5.34 29.28 4.40
N LYS A 155 -6.67 29.24 4.34
CA LYS A 155 -7.56 29.78 5.38
C LYS A 155 -8.02 28.73 6.39
N SER A 156 -7.89 27.45 6.06
CA SER A 156 -8.20 26.35 6.97
C SER A 156 -7.22 26.32 8.13
N ASN A 157 -7.72 26.04 9.33
CA ASN A 157 -6.90 25.66 10.47
C ASN A 157 -7.05 24.15 10.70
N GLY A 158 -6.12 23.50 11.39
CA GLY A 158 -6.02 22.03 11.42
C GLY A 158 -7.32 21.27 11.72
N SER A 159 -8.26 21.86 12.46
CA SER A 159 -9.56 21.26 12.82
C SER A 159 -10.77 21.86 12.08
N LEU A 160 -10.66 23.04 11.45
CA LEU A 160 -11.72 23.66 10.64
C LEU A 160 -11.27 23.87 9.20
N LEU A 161 -11.87 23.09 8.31
CA LEU A 161 -11.74 23.25 6.87
C LEU A 161 -12.62 24.42 6.42
N THR A 162 -12.01 25.41 5.79
CA THR A 162 -12.69 26.57 5.22
C THR A 162 -12.93 26.33 3.74
N LEU A 163 -14.14 26.62 3.25
CA LEU A 163 -14.46 26.51 1.83
C LEU A 163 -13.95 27.70 1.03
N LYS A 164 -13.64 27.46 -0.24
CA LYS A 164 -13.28 28.53 -1.17
C LYS A 164 -14.47 29.49 -1.33
N GLN A 165 -14.15 30.77 -1.43
CA GLN A 165 -15.16 31.80 -1.66
C GLN A 165 -15.92 31.54 -2.96
N GLY A 166 -17.25 31.61 -2.92
CA GLY A 166 -18.12 31.34 -4.08
C GLY A 166 -18.48 29.86 -4.29
N THR A 167 -18.17 28.97 -3.33
CA THR A 167 -18.65 27.58 -3.36
C THR A 167 -20.19 27.56 -3.32
N SER A 168 -20.80 26.85 -4.27
CA SER A 168 -22.26 26.71 -4.39
C SER A 168 -22.87 25.88 -3.25
N ASP A 169 -24.19 25.95 -3.07
CA ASP A 169 -24.89 25.10 -2.09
C ASP A 169 -24.79 23.61 -2.49
N GLU A 170 -24.86 23.34 -3.80
CA GLU A 170 -24.64 22.05 -4.44
C GLU A 170 -23.27 21.46 -4.08
N ASP A 171 -22.21 22.24 -4.26
CA ASP A 171 -20.85 21.82 -3.95
C ASP A 171 -20.63 21.66 -2.44
N SER A 172 -21.23 22.55 -1.65
CA SER A 172 -21.19 22.48 -0.19
C SER A 172 -21.87 21.20 0.32
N TYR A 173 -22.98 20.80 -0.29
CA TYR A 173 -23.66 19.54 0.01
C TYR A 173 -22.73 18.33 -0.18
N LEU A 174 -21.94 18.32 -1.27
CA LEU A 174 -21.06 17.22 -1.64
C LEU A 174 -19.88 17.02 -0.69
N ILE A 175 -19.55 17.97 0.19
CA ILE A 175 -18.43 17.82 1.13
C ILE A 175 -18.63 16.58 2.02
N ASP A 176 -19.84 16.39 2.54
CA ASP A 176 -20.16 15.30 3.46
C ASP A 176 -21.07 14.23 2.85
N ASN A 177 -21.66 14.52 1.67
CA ASN A 177 -22.73 13.69 1.07
C ASN A 177 -22.39 13.19 -0.35
N PHE A 178 -21.10 13.08 -0.70
CA PHE A 178 -20.69 12.45 -1.96
C PHE A 178 -20.91 10.92 -1.96
N ILE A 179 -21.16 10.31 -0.79
CA ILE A 179 -21.64 8.95 -0.66
C ILE A 179 -22.51 8.77 0.59
N PHE A 180 -23.68 8.15 0.43
CA PHE A 180 -24.59 7.88 1.54
C PHE A 180 -25.58 6.76 1.21
N ASN A 181 -26.20 6.18 2.25
CA ASN A 181 -27.27 5.18 2.12
C ASN A 181 -28.58 5.78 2.61
N LYS A 182 -29.64 5.64 1.80
CA LYS A 182 -31.03 5.90 2.20
C LYS A 182 -31.87 4.68 1.85
N ASN A 183 -32.41 4.02 2.86
CA ASN A 183 -33.32 2.89 2.70
C ASN A 183 -32.77 1.80 1.76
N ASP A 184 -31.51 1.41 1.97
CA ASP A 184 -30.80 0.39 1.20
C ASP A 184 -30.47 0.80 -0.24
N SER A 185 -30.81 2.03 -0.64
CA SER A 185 -30.29 2.66 -1.85
C SER A 185 -29.05 3.49 -1.51
N ILE A 186 -27.90 3.08 -2.05
CA ILE A 186 -26.63 3.78 -1.90
C ILE A 186 -26.48 4.76 -3.05
N TYR A 187 -26.21 6.02 -2.72
CA TYR A 187 -25.93 7.09 -3.65
C TYR A 187 -24.43 7.34 -3.63
N VAL A 188 -23.79 7.29 -4.79
CA VAL A 188 -22.37 7.60 -4.96
C VAL A 188 -22.25 8.68 -6.02
N ILE A 189 -21.58 9.78 -5.68
CA ILE A 189 -21.29 10.87 -6.62
C ILE A 189 -19.84 10.72 -7.06
N ASP A 190 -19.64 10.48 -8.35
CA ASP A 190 -18.32 10.23 -8.92
C ASP A 190 -17.53 11.52 -9.21
N ALA A 191 -16.30 11.37 -9.70
CA ALA A 191 -15.43 12.50 -10.04
C ALA A 191 -15.98 13.44 -11.13
N ARG A 192 -16.99 12.99 -11.90
CA ARG A 192 -17.67 13.75 -12.97
C ARG A 192 -18.97 14.39 -12.50
N LYS A 193 -19.31 14.30 -11.20
CA LYS A 193 -20.62 14.68 -10.64
C LYS A 193 -21.80 13.89 -11.24
N LYS A 194 -21.58 12.63 -11.63
CA LYS A 194 -22.68 11.70 -11.91
C LYS A 194 -23.08 11.00 -10.62
N VAL A 195 -24.39 10.89 -10.40
CA VAL A 195 -24.98 10.14 -9.29
C VAL A 195 -25.22 8.72 -9.75
N ILE A 196 -24.63 7.78 -9.03
CA ILE A 196 -24.78 6.34 -9.21
C ILE A 196 -25.60 5.84 -8.04
N ILE A 197 -26.78 5.30 -8.33
CA ILE A 197 -27.71 4.75 -7.33
C ILE A 197 -27.63 3.23 -7.41
N TYR A 198 -27.21 2.62 -6.31
CA TYR A 198 -27.11 1.18 -6.18
C TYR A 198 -28.11 0.67 -5.14
N ASP A 199 -29.04 -0.18 -5.56
CA ASP A 199 -30.01 -0.79 -4.66
C ASP A 199 -29.44 -2.08 -4.07
N LEU A 200 -29.16 -2.06 -2.76
CA LEU A 200 -28.69 -3.24 -2.04
C LEU A 200 -29.70 -4.37 -2.09
N ASN A 201 -31.01 -4.11 -2.14
CA ASN A 201 -31.99 -5.20 -2.15
C ASN A 201 -32.01 -5.93 -3.50
N ASN A 202 -31.61 -5.25 -4.57
CA ASN A 202 -31.61 -5.76 -5.94
C ASN A 202 -30.19 -5.84 -6.51
N VAL A 203 -29.29 -6.56 -5.82
CA VAL A 203 -27.86 -6.69 -6.18
C VAL A 203 -27.58 -7.14 -7.61
N ASN A 204 -28.54 -7.77 -8.28
CA ASN A 204 -28.39 -8.25 -9.66
C ASN A 204 -28.56 -7.13 -10.69
N LEU A 205 -29.25 -6.05 -10.36
CA LEU A 205 -29.45 -4.92 -11.26
C LEU A 205 -28.18 -4.06 -11.37
N ALA A 206 -27.98 -3.49 -12.56
CA ALA A 206 -26.93 -2.51 -12.78
C ALA A 206 -27.26 -1.22 -12.01
N PRO A 207 -26.24 -0.48 -11.53
CA PRO A 207 -26.46 0.83 -10.92
C PRO A 207 -27.18 1.79 -11.87
N ILE A 208 -28.13 2.57 -11.35
CA ILE A 208 -28.80 3.64 -12.10
C ILE A 208 -27.92 4.88 -12.09
N LYS A 209 -27.71 5.48 -13.26
CA LYS A 209 -26.87 6.68 -13.41
C LYS A 209 -27.72 7.89 -13.81
N ARG A 210 -27.44 9.05 -13.20
CA ARG A 210 -28.09 10.35 -13.46
C ARG A 210 -27.10 11.48 -13.25
N ASN A 211 -27.39 12.67 -13.78
CA ASN A 211 -26.60 13.85 -13.44
C ASN A 211 -26.94 14.31 -12.02
N PHE A 212 -25.96 14.87 -11.31
CA PHE A 212 -26.18 15.40 -9.96
C PHE A 212 -27.23 16.50 -9.94
N ASP A 213 -27.18 17.42 -10.89
CA ASP A 213 -28.09 18.58 -10.93
C ASP A 213 -29.57 18.16 -11.06
N ASP A 214 -29.85 17.05 -11.75
CA ASP A 214 -31.20 16.51 -11.92
C ASP A 214 -31.76 15.92 -10.61
N ILE A 215 -30.89 15.35 -9.76
CA ILE A 215 -31.26 14.65 -8.53
C ILE A 215 -31.17 15.56 -7.31
N TYR A 216 -30.28 16.54 -7.31
CA TYR A 216 -29.98 17.40 -6.16
C TYR A 216 -31.23 17.96 -5.46
N PRO A 217 -32.26 18.48 -6.18
CA PRO A 217 -33.48 18.96 -5.53
C PRO A 217 -34.18 17.93 -4.64
N GLN A 218 -34.06 16.64 -4.97
CA GLN A 218 -34.68 15.51 -4.27
C GLN A 218 -33.84 15.02 -3.08
N ILE A 219 -32.53 15.24 -3.12
CA ILE A 219 -31.59 14.73 -2.11
C ILE A 219 -30.98 15.82 -1.22
N LYS A 220 -31.18 17.11 -1.51
CA LYS A 220 -30.58 18.24 -0.78
C LYS A 220 -30.87 18.26 0.73
N LEU A 221 -32.00 17.67 1.15
CA LEU A 221 -32.39 17.54 2.56
C LEU A 221 -31.88 16.26 3.22
N LEU A 222 -31.36 15.32 2.43
CA LEU A 222 -30.78 14.07 2.93
C LEU A 222 -29.37 14.34 3.40
N ARG A 223 -29.05 13.85 4.60
CA ARG A 223 -27.70 13.91 5.16
C ARG A 223 -27.16 12.50 5.33
N LYS A 224 -25.86 12.36 5.17
CA LYS A 224 -25.11 11.16 5.52
C LYS A 224 -25.23 10.94 7.02
N ASN A 225 -25.76 9.79 7.43
CA ASN A 225 -25.74 9.38 8.82
C ASN A 225 -24.36 8.81 9.18
N LYS A 226 -23.78 9.26 10.30
CA LYS A 226 -22.58 8.64 10.84
C LYS A 226 -22.96 7.29 11.46
N ASN A 227 -22.78 6.23 10.68
CA ASN A 227 -23.12 4.88 11.08
C ASN A 227 -21.89 4.01 11.35
N SER A 228 -20.69 4.57 11.21
CA SER A 228 -19.43 3.86 11.40
C SER A 228 -18.61 4.50 12.51
N TYR A 229 -17.96 3.65 13.30
CA TYR A 229 -17.10 4.04 14.41
C TYR A 229 -15.80 3.25 14.31
N ILE A 230 -14.69 3.93 14.57
CA ILE A 230 -13.35 3.35 14.49
C ILE A 230 -12.67 3.50 15.85
N THR A 231 -12.05 2.42 16.30
CA THR A 231 -11.14 2.43 17.42
C THR A 231 -9.78 1.86 17.00
N SER A 232 -8.72 2.46 17.49
CA SER A 232 -7.35 2.02 17.22
C SER A 232 -6.88 1.11 18.36
N ILE A 233 -6.55 -0.14 18.03
CA ILE A 233 -5.97 -1.09 18.98
C ILE A 233 -4.46 -1.09 18.80
N LYS A 234 -3.70 -1.11 19.90
CA LYS A 234 -2.24 -1.17 19.83
C LYS A 234 -1.81 -2.48 19.18
N SER A 235 -0.99 -2.37 18.14
CA SER A 235 -0.38 -3.53 17.49
C SER A 235 0.53 -4.27 18.47
N PRO A 236 0.58 -5.62 18.43
CA PRO A 236 1.64 -6.36 19.11
C PRO A 236 2.99 -5.80 18.64
N ASN A 237 3.94 -5.64 19.57
CA ASN A 237 5.27 -5.05 19.38
C ASN A 237 5.70 -4.97 17.90
N LYS A 238 5.70 -3.76 17.31
CA LYS A 238 5.97 -3.49 15.87
C LYS A 238 7.19 -4.21 15.30
N TYR A 239 8.13 -4.58 16.16
CA TYR A 239 9.37 -5.25 15.80
C TYR A 239 9.60 -6.45 16.73
N ILE A 240 8.83 -7.52 16.52
CA ILE A 240 9.32 -8.84 16.88
C ILE A 240 10.52 -9.08 15.99
N ASN A 241 11.72 -8.83 16.54
CA ASN A 241 12.96 -9.02 15.80
C ASN A 241 13.18 -10.50 15.47
N ASP A 242 12.57 -11.40 16.25
CA ASP A 242 12.70 -12.83 16.07
C ASP A 242 11.58 -13.60 16.79
N PHE A 243 11.19 -14.74 16.25
CA PHE A 243 10.22 -15.63 16.90
C PHE A 243 10.94 -16.54 17.88
N GLU A 244 10.49 -16.54 19.14
CA GLU A 244 11.04 -17.38 20.20
C GLU A 244 10.18 -18.63 20.40
N SER A 245 10.82 -19.78 20.46
CA SER A 245 10.18 -21.04 20.85
C SER A 245 9.65 -20.95 22.29
N GLU A 246 8.40 -21.36 22.48
CA GLU A 246 7.74 -21.44 23.79
C GLU A 246 8.45 -22.44 24.71
N ILE A 247 9.00 -23.52 24.14
CA ILE A 247 9.56 -24.65 24.91
C ILE A 247 10.92 -24.33 25.50
N ASN A 248 11.81 -23.74 24.71
CA ASN A 248 13.23 -23.56 25.07
C ASN A 248 13.73 -22.11 24.96
N GLY A 249 12.88 -21.18 24.52
CA GLY A 249 13.24 -19.77 24.32
C GLY A 249 14.22 -19.53 23.17
N GLU A 250 14.57 -20.56 22.40
CA GLU A 250 15.47 -20.42 21.27
C GLU A 250 14.81 -19.63 20.15
N LYS A 251 15.57 -18.72 19.55
CA LYS A 251 15.09 -17.88 18.46
C LYS A 251 15.16 -18.60 17.11
N LEU A 252 14.18 -18.33 16.25
CA LEU A 252 14.15 -18.85 14.88
C LEU A 252 15.47 -18.55 14.14
N SER A 253 16.01 -17.32 14.26
CA SER A 253 17.26 -17.00 13.58
C SER A 253 18.47 -17.80 14.08
N GLU A 254 18.52 -18.09 15.37
CA GLU A 254 19.59 -18.87 16.02
C GLU A 254 19.49 -20.34 15.61
N THR A 255 18.28 -20.91 15.57
CA THR A 255 18.10 -22.30 15.12
C THR A 255 18.50 -22.47 13.66
N ILE A 256 18.09 -21.56 12.78
CA ILE A 256 18.50 -21.59 11.36
C ILE A 256 20.03 -21.46 11.24
N SER A 257 20.66 -20.61 12.06
CA SER A 257 22.13 -20.50 12.12
C SER A 257 22.77 -21.84 12.44
N LYS A 258 22.24 -22.58 13.42
CA LYS A 258 22.75 -23.91 13.82
C LYS A 258 22.53 -24.97 12.74
N ILE A 259 21.34 -25.02 12.13
CA ILE A 259 21.02 -25.97 11.04
C ILE A 259 22.01 -25.84 9.88
N HIS A 260 22.42 -24.61 9.58
CA HIS A 260 23.25 -24.29 8.42
C HIS A 260 24.73 -24.03 8.72
N GLN A 261 25.12 -24.00 10.00
CA GLN A 261 26.45 -23.57 10.43
C GLN A 261 26.81 -22.18 9.88
N LEU A 262 25.82 -21.29 9.83
CA LEU A 262 25.96 -19.92 9.38
C LEU A 262 25.93 -18.94 10.55
N LYS A 263 26.43 -17.74 10.32
CA LYS A 263 26.31 -16.64 11.27
C LYS A 263 25.13 -15.76 10.88
N PHE A 264 24.17 -15.61 11.78
CA PHE A 264 23.12 -14.59 11.65
C PHE A 264 23.69 -13.19 11.87
N VAL A 265 23.24 -12.25 11.04
CA VAL A 265 23.61 -10.83 11.06
C VAL A 265 22.32 -10.02 11.12
N PRO A 266 22.00 -9.41 12.28
CA PRO A 266 20.81 -8.57 12.42
C PRO A 266 20.92 -7.28 11.59
N ILE A 267 19.78 -6.79 11.06
CA ILE A 267 19.74 -5.61 10.17
C ILE A 267 20.19 -4.30 10.84
N ASN A 268 20.11 -4.22 12.17
CA ASN A 268 20.53 -3.05 12.94
C ASN A 268 22.04 -3.04 13.29
N THR A 269 22.84 -3.93 12.68
CA THR A 269 24.29 -3.98 12.92
C THR A 269 25.07 -3.41 11.73
N PRO A 270 26.24 -2.77 11.94
CA PRO A 270 27.10 -2.31 10.84
C PRO A 270 27.54 -3.45 9.90
N GLU A 271 27.64 -4.66 10.43
CA GLU A 271 28.02 -5.86 9.68
C GLU A 271 27.03 -6.20 8.56
N PHE A 272 25.75 -5.83 8.73
CA PHE A 272 24.69 -6.12 7.76
C PHE A 272 24.99 -5.56 6.36
N TYR A 273 25.67 -4.41 6.28
CA TYR A 273 26.01 -3.75 5.02
C TYR A 273 27.41 -4.13 4.50
N LYS A 274 28.20 -4.84 5.30
CA LYS A 274 29.59 -5.20 4.97
C LYS A 274 29.66 -6.40 4.03
N TYR A 275 28.85 -7.43 4.30
CA TYR A 275 28.91 -8.70 3.60
C TYR A 275 27.65 -8.94 2.76
N HIS A 276 27.78 -9.78 1.74
CA HIS A 276 26.62 -10.43 1.14
C HIS A 276 25.99 -11.37 2.18
N LEU A 277 24.67 -11.27 2.32
CA LEU A 277 23.89 -12.08 3.23
C LEU A 277 22.88 -12.92 2.46
N TYR A 278 22.78 -14.19 2.81
CA TYR A 278 21.69 -15.07 2.43
C TYR A 278 20.42 -14.64 3.18
N LYS A 279 19.34 -14.43 2.45
CA LYS A 279 18.10 -13.87 2.98
C LYS A 279 17.01 -14.92 3.12
N ILE A 280 16.12 -14.64 4.06
CA ILE A 280 14.84 -15.32 4.24
C ILE A 280 13.78 -14.23 4.20
N GLU A 281 12.82 -14.41 3.31
CA GLU A 281 11.57 -13.67 3.31
C GLU A 281 10.49 -14.64 3.77
N ILE A 282 9.95 -14.40 4.96
CA ILE A 282 8.83 -15.14 5.51
C ILE A 282 7.71 -14.18 5.85
N SER A 283 6.50 -14.56 5.46
CA SER A 283 5.29 -13.94 5.97
C SER A 283 4.24 -14.99 6.28
N GLY A 284 3.34 -14.67 7.22
CA GLY A 284 2.35 -15.61 7.69
C GLY A 284 1.69 -15.15 8.99
N TYR A 285 0.83 -16.00 9.53
CA TYR A 285 0.03 -15.72 10.72
C TYR A 285 0.59 -16.45 11.93
N LEU A 286 0.94 -15.71 12.97
CA LEU A 286 1.17 -16.29 14.29
C LEU A 286 -0.17 -16.36 15.02
N THR A 287 -0.58 -17.57 15.40
CA THR A 287 -1.82 -17.81 16.13
C THR A 287 -1.60 -17.70 17.64
N LYS A 288 -2.67 -17.48 18.40
CA LYS A 288 -2.67 -17.48 19.88
C LYS A 288 -2.21 -18.80 20.51
N ASN A 289 -2.18 -19.89 19.75
CA ASN A 289 -1.69 -21.19 20.22
C ASN A 289 -0.20 -21.42 19.92
N GLY A 290 0.50 -20.41 19.39
CA GLY A 290 1.91 -20.44 19.04
C GLY A 290 2.26 -21.09 17.70
N SER A 291 1.29 -21.56 16.91
CA SER A 291 1.56 -22.02 15.53
C SER A 291 1.78 -20.85 14.59
N PHE A 292 2.72 -20.99 13.66
CA PHE A 292 2.98 -20.02 12.60
C PHE A 292 2.55 -20.59 11.23
N ASP A 293 1.45 -20.05 10.69
CA ASP A 293 0.88 -20.43 9.40
C ASP A 293 1.51 -19.60 8.28
N ILE A 294 2.45 -20.21 7.55
CA ILE A 294 3.26 -19.56 6.52
C ILE A 294 2.42 -19.28 5.26
N GLU A 295 2.39 -18.03 4.82
CA GLU A 295 1.76 -17.59 3.57
C GLU A 295 2.79 -17.48 2.43
N ASN A 296 3.89 -16.75 2.65
CA ASN A 296 4.97 -16.62 1.68
C ASN A 296 6.30 -17.04 2.32
N PHE A 297 7.09 -17.80 1.57
CA PHE A 297 8.41 -18.24 2.00
C PHE A 297 9.37 -18.31 0.83
N LYS A 298 10.31 -17.37 0.79
CA LYS A 298 11.41 -17.32 -0.17
C LYS A 298 12.72 -17.28 0.59
N ILE A 299 13.69 -18.04 0.12
CA ILE A 299 15.03 -18.10 0.70
C ILE A 299 16.04 -18.20 -0.42
N ASP A 300 17.27 -17.79 -0.14
CA ASP A 300 18.39 -18.02 -1.06
C ASP A 300 18.79 -19.50 -1.10
N ASP A 301 19.26 -19.98 -2.25
CA ASP A 301 19.59 -21.39 -2.54
C ASP A 301 20.62 -22.03 -1.59
N HIS A 302 21.33 -21.24 -0.78
CA HIS A 302 22.30 -21.71 0.20
C HIS A 302 21.65 -22.18 1.52
N LEU A 303 20.35 -21.98 1.66
CA LEU A 303 19.55 -22.37 2.83
C LEU A 303 18.64 -23.56 2.46
N ASP A 304 18.47 -24.51 3.38
CA ASP A 304 17.69 -25.73 3.16
C ASP A 304 16.23 -25.43 3.51
N LYS A 305 15.44 -25.21 2.45
CA LYS A 305 14.05 -24.81 2.55
C LYS A 305 13.23 -25.77 3.39
N ASP A 306 13.42 -27.06 3.18
CA ASP A 306 12.59 -28.09 3.79
C ASP A 306 12.89 -28.23 5.28
N LYS A 307 14.16 -28.14 5.69
CA LYS A 307 14.53 -28.13 7.11
C LYS A 307 13.95 -26.94 7.87
N ILE A 308 14.04 -25.74 7.28
CA ILE A 308 13.51 -24.53 7.92
C ILE A 308 11.99 -24.60 8.03
N LEU A 309 11.30 -25.00 6.95
CA LEU A 309 9.85 -25.19 6.96
C LEU A 309 9.41 -26.25 7.98
N HIS A 310 10.14 -27.36 8.06
CA HIS A 310 9.87 -28.42 9.03
C HIS A 310 9.98 -27.90 10.47
N TYR A 311 11.06 -27.18 10.79
CA TYR A 311 11.23 -26.57 12.11
C TYR A 311 10.10 -25.61 12.45
N ILE A 312 9.75 -24.68 11.55
CA ILE A 312 8.69 -23.68 11.81
C ILE A 312 7.35 -24.37 12.05
N ARG A 313 7.00 -25.40 11.27
CA ARG A 313 5.73 -26.12 11.39
C ARG A 313 5.60 -26.94 12.68
N GLN A 314 6.72 -27.41 13.23
CA GLN A 314 6.74 -28.21 14.46
C GLN A 314 6.93 -27.37 15.73
N THR A 315 7.41 -26.13 15.58
CA THR A 315 7.70 -25.27 16.71
C THR A 315 6.45 -24.54 17.17
N LYS A 316 6.25 -24.50 18.49
CA LYS A 316 5.31 -23.58 19.13
C LYS A 316 6.08 -22.34 19.55
N PHE A 317 5.71 -21.18 19.02
CA PHE A 317 6.31 -19.90 19.34
C PHE A 317 5.51 -19.18 20.43
N LYS A 318 6.19 -18.31 21.17
CA LYS A 318 5.54 -17.39 22.11
C LYS A 318 4.51 -16.53 21.38
N SER A 319 3.31 -16.42 21.94
CA SER A 319 2.19 -15.66 21.35
C SER A 319 1.36 -14.90 22.39
N ASP A 320 1.85 -14.82 23.62
CA ASP A 320 1.23 -14.13 24.76
C ASP A 320 1.12 -12.61 24.55
N PHE A 321 1.97 -12.04 23.69
CA PHE A 321 1.93 -10.64 23.30
C PHE A 321 0.85 -10.30 22.27
N LEU A 322 0.16 -11.29 21.68
CA LEU A 322 -0.89 -11.02 20.70
C LEU A 322 -2.09 -10.32 21.35
N PRO A 323 -2.76 -9.37 20.65
CA PRO A 323 -3.93 -8.69 21.18
C PRO A 323 -5.05 -9.67 21.53
N LYS A 324 -5.85 -9.33 22.54
CA LYS A 324 -6.93 -10.22 22.99
C LYS A 324 -8.07 -10.28 21.99
N GLU A 325 -8.20 -9.26 21.17
CA GLU A 325 -9.28 -9.04 20.19
C GLU A 325 -9.15 -9.90 18.94
N VAL A 326 -7.97 -10.45 18.65
CA VAL A 326 -7.70 -11.29 17.46
C VAL A 326 -7.16 -12.65 17.88
N ASP A 327 -7.44 -13.69 17.12
CA ASP A 327 -6.97 -15.06 17.36
C ASP A 327 -5.59 -15.33 16.73
N GLN A 328 -5.18 -14.48 15.79
CA GLN A 328 -3.90 -14.53 15.11
C GLN A 328 -3.48 -13.13 14.67
N PHE A 329 -2.20 -12.98 14.31
CA PHE A 329 -1.67 -11.73 13.76
C PHE A 329 -0.67 -12.03 12.65
N TYR A 330 -0.71 -11.23 11.60
CA TYR A 330 0.09 -11.38 10.41
C TYR A 330 1.42 -10.65 10.56
N PHE A 331 2.49 -11.37 10.22
CA PHE A 331 3.85 -10.86 10.22
C PHE A 331 4.40 -10.97 8.81
N ASN A 332 5.04 -9.91 8.33
CA ASN A 332 5.70 -9.86 7.03
C ASN A 332 7.11 -9.27 7.19
N TYR A 333 7.93 -9.92 8.01
CA TYR A 333 9.29 -9.47 8.24
C TYR A 333 10.19 -10.54 8.86
N PHE A 334 11.47 -10.55 8.45
CA PHE A 334 12.56 -11.32 9.07
C PHE A 334 13.76 -10.40 9.30
N PHE A 335 14.22 -10.25 10.55
CA PHE A 335 15.10 -9.15 10.97
C PHE A 335 16.61 -9.41 10.76
N GLY A 336 17.03 -9.86 9.57
CA GLY A 336 18.44 -10.01 9.26
C GLY A 336 18.74 -10.90 8.06
N GLY A 337 19.95 -11.44 8.04
CA GLY A 337 20.39 -12.42 7.04
C GLY A 337 21.55 -13.25 7.55
N TYR A 338 22.01 -14.20 6.75
CA TYR A 338 23.02 -15.17 7.12
C TYR A 338 24.27 -15.01 6.28
N ARG A 339 25.43 -15.26 6.86
CA ARG A 339 26.68 -15.38 6.11
C ARG A 339 27.51 -16.55 6.59
N ASN A 340 28.55 -16.88 5.82
CA ASN A 340 29.58 -17.77 6.30
C ASN A 340 30.21 -17.19 7.59
N PRO A 341 30.44 -17.99 8.65
CA PRO A 341 31.02 -17.50 9.90
C PRO A 341 32.48 -17.04 9.74
N ASP A 342 33.22 -17.56 8.76
CA ASP A 342 34.57 -17.11 8.42
C ASP A 342 34.51 -15.81 7.60
N ASP A 343 35.15 -14.77 8.12
CA ASP A 343 35.17 -13.43 7.52
C ASP A 343 35.84 -13.39 6.14
N LYS A 344 36.90 -14.17 5.91
CA LYS A 344 37.58 -14.23 4.61
C LYS A 344 36.70 -14.90 3.56
N ILE A 345 35.98 -15.96 3.95
CA ILE A 345 35.05 -16.63 3.05
C ILE A 345 33.87 -15.69 2.72
N ALA A 346 33.30 -15.02 3.74
CA ALA A 346 32.22 -14.06 3.54
C ALA A 346 32.63 -12.89 2.63
N GLU A 347 33.84 -12.37 2.77
CA GLU A 347 34.40 -11.33 1.92
C GLU A 347 34.54 -11.80 0.46
N ASN A 348 35.11 -12.99 0.25
CA ASN A 348 35.25 -13.56 -1.09
C ASN A 348 33.90 -13.78 -1.80
N ILE A 349 32.89 -14.27 -1.07
CA ILE A 349 31.52 -14.40 -1.60
C ILE A 349 30.96 -13.02 -1.97
N THR A 350 31.17 -12.02 -1.12
CA THR A 350 30.72 -10.65 -1.35
C THR A 350 31.32 -10.07 -2.62
N LEU A 351 32.62 -10.28 -2.85
CA LEU A 351 33.32 -9.84 -4.07
C LEU A 351 32.76 -10.53 -5.32
N LYS A 352 32.56 -11.86 -5.27
CA LYS A 352 31.93 -12.61 -6.39
C LYS A 352 30.53 -12.08 -6.73
N GLN A 353 29.72 -11.79 -5.71
CA GLN A 353 28.38 -11.23 -5.92
C GLN A 353 28.40 -9.78 -6.44
N LYS A 354 29.44 -8.99 -6.10
CA LYS A 354 29.64 -7.67 -6.72
C LYS A 354 29.98 -7.83 -8.21
N GLN A 355 30.90 -8.72 -8.56
CA GLN A 355 31.27 -8.98 -9.95
C GLN A 355 30.06 -9.43 -10.78
N LYS A 356 29.27 -10.38 -10.27
CA LYS A 356 28.04 -10.83 -10.95
C LYS A 356 27.08 -9.67 -11.22
N ARG A 357 26.86 -8.79 -10.24
CA ARG A 357 26.00 -7.60 -10.41
C ARG A 357 26.54 -6.64 -11.47
N GLU A 358 27.86 -6.47 -11.56
CA GLU A 358 28.48 -5.67 -12.61
C GLU A 358 28.31 -6.28 -14.00
N ASP A 359 28.43 -7.61 -14.11
CA ASP A 359 28.24 -8.32 -15.38
C ASP A 359 26.78 -8.29 -15.83
N ASP A 360 25.84 -8.49 -14.90
CA ASP A 360 24.40 -8.34 -15.15
C ASP A 360 24.06 -6.91 -15.57
N PHE A 361 24.65 -5.91 -14.90
CA PHE A 361 24.51 -4.50 -15.28
C PHE A 361 24.98 -4.27 -16.71
N LYS A 362 26.17 -4.74 -17.08
CA LYS A 362 26.72 -4.61 -18.45
C LYS A 362 25.80 -5.26 -19.49
N LYS A 363 25.30 -6.47 -19.21
CA LYS A 363 24.37 -7.17 -20.10
C LYS A 363 23.11 -6.33 -20.37
N ARG A 364 22.53 -5.74 -19.32
CA ARG A 364 21.30 -4.92 -19.40
C ARG A 364 21.45 -3.66 -20.25
N LEU A 365 22.66 -3.14 -20.45
CA LEU A 365 22.91 -1.93 -21.26
C LEU A 365 22.51 -2.08 -22.74
N SER A 366 22.25 -3.30 -23.22
CA SER A 366 21.87 -3.55 -24.63
C SER A 366 20.47 -4.12 -24.81
N LEU A 367 19.80 -4.52 -23.73
CA LEU A 367 18.51 -5.21 -23.80
C LEU A 367 17.39 -4.24 -24.19
N SER A 368 16.50 -4.70 -25.09
CA SER A 368 15.28 -3.97 -25.45
C SER A 368 14.17 -4.12 -24.41
N GLU A 369 14.26 -5.14 -23.57
CA GLU A 369 13.27 -5.49 -22.56
C GLU A 369 13.99 -5.99 -21.31
N ILE A 370 13.52 -5.56 -20.13
CA ILE A 370 14.00 -6.02 -18.82
C ILE A 370 12.77 -6.37 -18.00
N ASP A 371 12.71 -7.59 -17.47
CA ASP A 371 11.63 -8.07 -16.59
C ASP A 371 10.21 -7.87 -17.20
N GLY A 372 10.05 -8.08 -18.51
CA GLY A 372 8.77 -7.92 -19.21
C GLY A 372 8.45 -6.49 -19.65
N ILE A 373 9.33 -5.53 -19.36
CA ILE A 373 9.11 -4.10 -19.62
C ILE A 373 9.99 -3.64 -20.77
N TYR A 374 9.36 -3.07 -21.80
CA TYR A 374 10.07 -2.43 -22.90
C TYR A 374 10.88 -1.23 -22.41
N ILE A 375 12.16 -1.16 -22.78
CA ILE A 375 13.06 -0.09 -22.39
C ILE A 375 13.20 0.88 -23.57
N PRO A 376 12.78 2.15 -23.50
CA PRO A 376 12.97 3.10 -24.60
C PRO A 376 14.44 3.21 -25.02
N LYS A 377 14.74 3.26 -26.32
CA LYS A 377 16.14 3.38 -26.78
C LYS A 377 16.66 4.83 -26.84
N ASN A 378 15.77 5.82 -26.81
CA ASN A 378 16.08 7.25 -26.94
C ASN A 378 14.93 8.13 -26.44
N MET A 379 15.12 9.45 -26.48
CA MET A 379 14.15 10.43 -25.99
C MET A 379 12.82 10.37 -26.75
N LYS A 380 12.83 10.14 -28.07
CA LYS A 380 11.60 10.00 -28.87
C LYS A 380 10.73 8.84 -28.39
N GLU A 381 11.35 7.68 -28.16
CA GLU A 381 10.62 6.51 -27.65
C GLU A 381 10.13 6.74 -26.21
N CYS A 382 10.88 7.47 -25.37
CA CYS A 382 10.38 7.85 -24.05
C CYS A 382 9.05 8.59 -24.13
N MET A 383 8.89 9.53 -25.07
CA MET A 383 7.63 10.27 -25.23
C MET A 383 6.48 9.34 -25.63
N SER A 384 6.73 8.44 -26.59
CA SER A 384 5.71 7.51 -27.07
C SER A 384 5.30 6.49 -26.01
N GLU A 385 6.24 6.01 -25.19
CA GLU A 385 5.93 5.03 -24.15
C GLU A 385 5.21 5.67 -22.96
N LEU A 386 5.54 6.91 -22.60
CA LEU A 386 4.77 7.67 -21.60
C LEU A 386 3.35 7.95 -22.07
N ASP A 387 3.15 8.30 -23.35
CA ASP A 387 1.81 8.56 -23.90
C ASP A 387 0.91 7.32 -23.85
N LYS A 388 1.48 6.13 -24.07
CA LYS A 388 0.77 4.84 -23.93
C LYS A 388 0.51 4.45 -22.49
N THR A 389 1.44 4.75 -21.58
CA THR A 389 1.41 4.27 -20.19
C THR A 389 0.54 5.15 -19.30
N LEU A 390 0.55 6.47 -19.51
CA LEU A 390 -0.16 7.41 -18.65
C LEU A 390 -1.65 7.49 -19.03
N ASN A 391 -2.51 7.64 -18.02
CA ASN A 391 -3.95 7.87 -18.20
C ASN A 391 -4.25 9.36 -18.49
N TYR A 392 -5.52 9.67 -18.75
CA TYR A 392 -5.95 11.04 -19.09
C TYR A 392 -5.61 12.05 -17.99
N GLU A 393 -5.93 11.74 -16.73
CA GLU A 393 -5.66 12.64 -15.60
C GLU A 393 -4.17 12.93 -15.43
N SER A 394 -3.33 11.89 -15.49
CA SER A 394 -1.88 12.05 -15.36
C SER A 394 -1.31 12.94 -16.46
N ARG A 395 -1.81 12.81 -17.70
CA ARG A 395 -1.41 13.72 -18.81
C ARG A 395 -1.87 15.15 -18.57
N LEU A 396 -3.12 15.35 -18.14
CA LEU A 396 -3.67 16.68 -17.82
C LEU A 396 -2.90 17.39 -16.71
N GLU A 397 -2.51 16.66 -15.65
CA GLU A 397 -1.70 17.19 -14.56
C GLU A 397 -0.30 17.60 -15.04
N LEU A 398 0.29 16.83 -15.96
CA LEU A 398 1.57 17.14 -16.58
C LEU A 398 1.50 18.31 -17.56
N GLU A 399 0.37 18.51 -18.26
CA GLU A 399 0.14 19.68 -19.13
C GLU A 399 0.07 20.98 -18.31
N ASN A 400 -0.50 20.90 -17.10
CA ASN A 400 -0.75 22.06 -16.23
C ASN A 400 -0.08 21.89 -14.85
N PRO A 401 1.26 21.74 -14.79
CA PRO A 401 1.94 21.43 -13.56
C PRO A 401 1.92 22.64 -12.62
N LYS A 402 1.61 22.43 -11.34
CA LYS A 402 1.78 23.47 -10.30
C LYS A 402 3.25 23.80 -10.11
N GLN A 403 4.11 22.77 -10.02
CA GLN A 403 5.55 22.87 -10.11
C GLN A 403 6.12 21.67 -10.90
N TYR A 404 7.15 21.90 -11.71
CA TYR A 404 7.79 20.83 -12.50
C TYR A 404 8.43 19.74 -11.62
N SER A 405 8.94 20.11 -10.44
CA SER A 405 9.58 19.20 -9.50
C SER A 405 8.63 18.18 -8.89
N ASP A 406 7.31 18.44 -8.88
CA ASP A 406 6.31 17.61 -8.22
C ASP A 406 6.26 16.19 -8.80
N PHE A 407 6.62 16.02 -10.07
CA PHE A 407 6.56 14.74 -10.78
C PHE A 407 7.88 13.94 -10.73
N ASN A 408 8.99 14.58 -10.37
CA ASN A 408 10.32 13.97 -10.36
C ASN A 408 10.79 13.49 -8.98
N GLY A 409 9.90 13.47 -7.99
CA GLY A 409 10.23 13.18 -6.60
C GLY A 409 11.01 11.88 -6.35
N HIS A 410 11.83 11.89 -5.30
CA HIS A 410 12.57 10.70 -4.84
C HIS A 410 11.74 9.77 -3.94
N MET A 411 10.58 10.22 -3.44
CA MET A 411 9.75 9.49 -2.48
C MET A 411 8.51 8.81 -3.11
N GLY A 412 8.40 8.82 -4.45
CA GLY A 412 7.30 8.22 -5.20
C GLY A 412 7.05 8.93 -6.53
N GLY A 413 6.06 8.47 -7.30
CA GLY A 413 5.59 9.15 -8.52
C GLY A 413 6.33 8.77 -9.82
N LEU A 414 6.07 9.55 -10.87
CA LEU A 414 6.48 9.23 -12.24
C LEU A 414 8.00 9.11 -12.41
N GLY A 415 8.78 10.00 -11.79
CA GLY A 415 10.25 9.94 -11.87
C GLY A 415 10.82 8.64 -11.30
N MET A 416 10.34 8.20 -10.13
CA MET A 416 10.75 6.92 -9.54
C MET A 416 10.32 5.74 -10.42
N TRP A 417 9.10 5.78 -10.95
CA TRP A 417 8.60 4.75 -11.86
C TRP A 417 9.51 4.64 -13.09
N ILE A 418 9.86 5.75 -13.74
CA ILE A 418 10.78 5.78 -14.88
C ILE A 418 12.14 5.18 -14.51
N ARG A 419 12.72 5.58 -13.37
CA ARG A 419 14.06 5.10 -12.98
C ARG A 419 14.12 3.61 -12.70
N ASN A 420 13.06 3.06 -12.11
CA ASN A 420 12.99 1.64 -11.74
C ASN A 420 12.57 0.77 -12.93
N ASN A 421 11.51 1.14 -13.64
CA ASN A 421 10.95 0.32 -14.72
C ASN A 421 11.75 0.43 -16.03
N TRP A 422 12.33 1.59 -16.33
CA TRP A 422 13.22 1.73 -17.50
C TRP A 422 14.70 1.47 -17.16
N GLY A 423 14.99 0.94 -15.98
CA GLY A 423 16.30 0.45 -15.58
C GLY A 423 17.39 1.53 -15.49
N ILE A 424 17.05 2.80 -15.25
CA ILE A 424 18.05 3.88 -15.06
C ILE A 424 18.92 3.60 -13.81
N ASN A 425 18.31 3.09 -12.73
CA ASN A 425 19.04 2.71 -11.51
C ASN A 425 19.78 1.38 -11.62
N GLY A 426 19.27 0.45 -12.45
CA GLY A 426 19.74 -0.94 -12.53
C GLY A 426 20.59 -1.27 -13.76
N GLY A 427 20.84 -0.30 -14.62
CA GLY A 427 21.46 -0.49 -15.93
C GLY A 427 20.44 -0.80 -17.01
N SER A 428 20.47 -0.05 -18.12
CA SER A 428 19.60 -0.27 -19.28
C SER A 428 20.17 0.41 -20.53
N ARG A 429 19.64 0.07 -21.72
CA ARG A 429 19.99 0.78 -22.96
C ARG A 429 19.62 2.26 -22.94
N LEU A 430 18.57 2.62 -22.19
CA LEU A 430 18.18 4.02 -22.00
C LEU A 430 19.23 4.74 -21.15
N LEU A 431 19.70 4.13 -20.06
CA LEU A 431 20.80 4.69 -19.28
C LEU A 431 22.04 4.87 -20.16
N GLN A 432 22.37 3.88 -21.01
CA GLN A 432 23.51 3.99 -21.92
C GLN A 432 23.35 5.18 -22.88
N TYR A 433 22.16 5.37 -23.46
CA TYR A 433 21.84 6.51 -24.33
C TYR A 433 22.10 7.89 -23.66
N PHE A 434 21.82 8.02 -22.36
CA PHE A 434 22.13 9.23 -21.58
C PHE A 434 23.61 9.32 -21.20
N LYS A 435 24.26 8.20 -20.86
CA LYS A 435 25.71 8.16 -20.56
C LYS A 435 26.55 8.60 -21.75
N ASP A 436 26.13 8.21 -22.95
CA ASP A 436 26.75 8.64 -24.21
C ASP A 436 26.61 10.16 -24.46
N ARG A 437 25.81 10.85 -23.65
CA ARG A 437 25.61 12.31 -23.62
C ARG A 437 26.08 12.94 -22.30
N ASN A 438 26.95 12.24 -21.57
CA ASN A 438 27.53 12.67 -20.30
C ASN A 438 26.52 12.88 -19.15
N LEU A 439 25.45 12.08 -19.12
CA LEU A 439 24.45 12.06 -18.04
C LEU A 439 24.33 10.66 -17.42
N GLY A 440 24.19 10.57 -16.09
CA GLY A 440 24.04 9.30 -15.38
C GLY A 440 25.37 8.59 -15.09
N ASN A 441 26.47 9.35 -15.09
CA ASN A 441 27.80 8.87 -14.74
C ASN A 441 28.12 9.09 -13.25
N LYS A 442 27.43 10.02 -12.58
CA LYS A 442 27.63 10.32 -11.15
C LYS A 442 26.41 9.96 -10.30
N ARG A 443 26.66 9.79 -9.00
CA ARG A 443 25.61 9.55 -8.00
C ARG A 443 24.61 10.72 -8.00
N GLY A 444 23.32 10.41 -8.12
CA GLY A 444 22.23 11.39 -8.15
C GLY A 444 21.86 11.93 -9.55
N GLU A 445 22.66 11.66 -10.58
CA GLU A 445 22.34 12.11 -11.95
C GLU A 445 21.17 11.31 -12.57
N ASN A 446 20.84 10.14 -12.02
CA ASN A 446 19.68 9.35 -12.45
C ASN A 446 18.35 10.10 -12.24
N ASP A 447 18.27 10.94 -11.20
CA ASP A 447 17.12 11.80 -10.95
C ASP A 447 17.04 12.94 -11.95
N SER A 448 18.20 13.40 -12.44
CA SER A 448 18.25 14.36 -13.55
C SER A 448 17.75 13.75 -14.85
N ILE A 449 18.12 12.50 -15.16
CA ILE A 449 17.65 11.80 -16.37
C ILE A 449 16.12 11.73 -16.40
N SER A 450 15.52 11.24 -15.32
CA SER A 450 14.05 11.17 -15.21
C SER A 450 13.39 12.54 -15.25
N GLY A 451 13.98 13.56 -14.63
CA GLY A 451 13.51 14.94 -14.72
C GLY A 451 13.54 15.50 -16.16
N ILE A 452 14.60 15.23 -16.90
CA ILE A 452 14.73 15.63 -18.32
C ILE A 452 13.65 14.96 -19.17
N ILE A 453 13.44 13.66 -18.99
CA ILE A 453 12.39 12.90 -19.70
C ILE A 453 11.02 13.52 -19.42
N ILE A 454 10.69 13.74 -18.14
CA ILE A 454 9.41 14.32 -17.73
C ILE A 454 9.24 15.72 -18.34
N TYR A 455 10.25 16.57 -18.27
CA TYR A 455 10.21 17.91 -18.84
C TYR A 455 9.94 17.88 -20.35
N ASN A 456 10.66 17.05 -21.11
CA ASN A 456 10.46 16.89 -22.55
C ASN A 456 9.04 16.38 -22.85
N TYR A 457 8.53 15.45 -22.04
CA TYR A 457 7.18 14.94 -22.21
C TYR A 457 6.11 16.00 -21.95
N ILE A 458 6.30 16.89 -20.97
CA ILE A 458 5.41 18.02 -20.74
C ILE A 458 5.37 18.96 -21.96
N GLN A 459 6.52 19.29 -22.55
CA GLN A 459 6.54 20.12 -23.77
C GLN A 459 5.88 19.39 -24.95
N TRP A 460 6.11 18.08 -25.06
CA TRP A 460 5.49 17.23 -26.06
C TRP A 460 3.96 17.21 -25.94
N LEU A 461 3.41 17.18 -24.73
CA LEU A 461 1.97 17.30 -24.48
C LEU A 461 1.44 18.68 -24.87
N LYS A 462 2.19 19.75 -24.58
CA LYS A 462 1.87 21.13 -24.97
C LYS A 462 1.94 21.43 -26.47
N GLY A 463 2.25 20.42 -27.29
CA GLY A 463 2.22 20.49 -28.75
C GLY A 463 3.59 20.52 -29.42
N ASP A 464 4.69 20.66 -28.67
CA ASP A 464 6.03 20.57 -29.24
C ASP A 464 6.46 19.11 -29.45
N LYS A 465 5.98 18.53 -30.55
CA LYS A 465 6.28 17.14 -30.92
C LYS A 465 7.74 16.91 -31.34
N ASN A 466 8.55 17.97 -31.44
CA ASN A 466 9.96 17.90 -31.84
C ASN A 466 10.94 18.24 -30.70
N ILE A 467 10.48 18.59 -29.50
CA ILE A 467 11.33 18.95 -28.34
C ILE A 467 12.50 17.99 -28.10
N TRP A 468 12.27 16.69 -28.26
CA TRP A 468 13.30 15.66 -28.08
C TRP A 468 14.48 15.82 -29.06
N LYS A 469 14.24 16.30 -30.29
CA LYS A 469 15.28 16.60 -31.27
C LYS A 469 16.12 17.80 -30.85
N GLU A 470 15.48 18.81 -30.29
CA GLU A 470 16.18 20.01 -29.80
C GLU A 470 17.11 19.63 -28.65
N TRP A 471 16.59 18.82 -27.72
CA TRP A 471 17.41 18.27 -26.64
C TRP A 471 18.58 17.43 -27.17
N GLU A 472 18.36 16.53 -28.13
CA GLU A 472 19.43 15.73 -28.75
C GLU A 472 20.48 16.59 -29.47
N LYS A 473 20.08 17.69 -30.10
CA LYS A 473 20.98 18.64 -30.75
C LYS A 473 21.84 19.41 -29.74
N GLN A 474 21.25 19.81 -28.62
CA GLN A 474 21.95 20.50 -27.53
C GLN A 474 22.84 19.54 -26.72
N ASN A 475 22.53 18.24 -26.75
CA ASN A 475 23.24 17.19 -26.02
C ASN A 475 23.70 16.11 -27.01
N PRO A 476 24.66 16.44 -27.91
CA PRO A 476 25.14 15.48 -28.89
C PRO A 476 25.83 14.30 -28.20
N THR A 477 25.80 13.14 -28.85
CA THR A 477 26.59 12.00 -28.42
C THR A 477 28.07 12.37 -28.40
N GLN A 478 28.72 12.13 -27.27
CA GLN A 478 30.16 12.21 -27.19
C GLN A 478 30.72 10.95 -27.84
N LEU A 479 31.36 11.12 -28.99
CA LEU A 479 32.19 10.07 -29.58
C LEU A 479 33.24 9.71 -28.53
N LYS A 480 33.23 8.45 -28.09
CA LYS A 480 34.24 7.91 -27.18
C LYS A 480 35.56 7.70 -27.90
#